data_AF-A0A940MRP1-F1
#
_entry.id   AF-A0A940MRP1-F1
#
_cell.length_a   1.000
_cell.length_b   1.000
_cell.length_c   1.000
_cell.angle_alpha   90.00
_cell.angle_beta   90.00
_cell.angle_gamma   90.00
#
_symmetry.space_group_name_H-M   'P 1'
#
loop_
_entity.id
_entity.type
_entity.pdbx_description
1 polymer ?
#
loop_
_entity_poly.entity_id
_entity_poly.type
_entity_poly.pdbx_seq_one_letter_code
_entity_poly.pdbx_strand_id
1 'polypeptide(L)'
;MISVAGLPTMAALKLVEATETKEQALIRKSPQHQREIAYFKENIGSITSVDALTDDYRLYSFVMKAFDLEDQIFGKAMMEKILKSNIEDPKALVNRLTDSRFKKLYLEMGFGSNGEGNINTGLNRWQDRMITRYVDTQYVNGKAEENETLGAALAFRRKASTIRTAFDILKDKELTAFMHTALGLPSQMAALDIDRQARMITDKLDIATLSDPDVVDGLMRKFVALSDATSSNAAENPIVQLVSGGASGSVVMATLDLDLVTRFNSYR
;
A
#
# COMPACT_ATOMS: atom_id res chain seq x y z
N MET A 1 -12.41 11.97 0.98
CA MET A 1 -11.90 11.31 -0.24
C MET A 1 -13.09 10.82 -1.04
N ILE A 2 -12.94 10.57 -2.34
CA ILE A 2 -13.94 9.88 -3.15
C ILE A 2 -13.96 8.43 -2.67
N SER A 3 -15.12 7.93 -2.28
CA SER A 3 -15.18 6.57 -1.75
C SER A 3 -15.02 5.54 -2.86
N VAL A 4 -14.28 4.47 -2.57
CA VAL A 4 -14.10 3.27 -3.39
C VAL A 4 -14.77 2.03 -2.78
N ALA A 5 -15.44 2.20 -1.64
CA ALA A 5 -16.21 1.15 -0.99
C ALA A 5 -17.34 0.65 -1.92
N GLY A 6 -17.50 -0.66 -2.03
CA GLY A 6 -18.53 -1.30 -2.87
C GLY A 6 -18.31 -1.20 -4.38
N LEU A 7 -17.29 -0.46 -4.86
CA LEU A 7 -16.96 -0.45 -6.29
C LEU A 7 -16.24 -1.75 -6.69
N PRO A 8 -16.55 -2.32 -7.86
CA PRO A 8 -15.71 -3.37 -8.44
C PRO A 8 -14.26 -2.89 -8.54
N THR A 9 -13.27 -3.72 -8.17
CA THR A 9 -11.89 -3.25 -7.99
C THR A 9 -11.31 -2.62 -9.27
N MET A 10 -11.69 -3.08 -10.46
CA MET A 10 -11.27 -2.46 -11.72
C MET A 10 -11.83 -1.05 -11.93
N ALA A 11 -13.09 -0.81 -11.55
CA ALA A 11 -13.68 0.53 -11.59
C ALA A 11 -13.02 1.42 -10.53
N ALA A 12 -12.76 0.87 -9.34
CA ALA A 12 -12.05 1.55 -8.26
C ALA A 12 -10.61 1.92 -8.67
N LEU A 13 -9.86 1.03 -9.35
CA LEU A 13 -8.51 1.33 -9.85
C LEU A 13 -8.51 2.49 -10.83
N LYS A 14 -9.39 2.47 -11.83
CA LYS A 14 -9.52 3.58 -12.80
C LYS A 14 -9.88 4.89 -12.13
N LEU A 15 -10.78 4.84 -11.14
CA LEU A 15 -11.17 6.01 -10.37
C LEU A 15 -10.00 6.55 -9.54
N VAL A 16 -9.26 5.69 -8.85
CA VAL A 16 -8.04 6.04 -8.12
C VAL A 16 -7.03 6.70 -9.04
N GLU A 17 -6.69 6.08 -10.17
CA GLU A 17 -5.76 6.65 -11.15
C GLU A 17 -6.20 8.03 -11.65
N ALA A 18 -7.50 8.18 -11.97
CA ALA A 18 -8.03 9.43 -12.50
C ALA A 18 -8.09 10.56 -11.45
N THR A 19 -8.09 10.21 -10.16
CA THR A 19 -8.37 11.17 -9.08
C THR A 19 -7.22 11.34 -8.09
N GLU A 20 -6.18 10.50 -8.16
CA GLU A 20 -5.03 10.46 -7.23
C GLU A 20 -4.48 11.85 -6.92
N THR A 21 -4.04 12.60 -7.94
CA THR A 21 -3.47 13.94 -7.76
C THR A 21 -4.41 14.91 -7.03
N LYS A 22 -5.71 14.85 -7.35
CA LYS A 22 -6.71 15.71 -6.72
C LYS A 22 -6.95 15.29 -5.27
N GLU A 23 -7.04 14.00 -5.00
CA GLU A 23 -7.26 13.45 -3.65
C GLU A 23 -6.05 13.68 -2.74
N GLN A 24 -4.83 13.49 -3.24
CA GLN A 24 -3.61 13.83 -2.52
C GLN A 24 -3.53 15.33 -2.19
N ALA A 25 -3.97 16.20 -3.11
CA ALA A 25 -4.07 17.63 -2.84
C ALA A 25 -5.12 17.95 -1.75
N LEU A 26 -6.21 17.18 -1.69
CA LEU A 26 -7.21 17.30 -0.61
C LEU A 26 -6.65 16.79 0.73
N ILE A 27 -5.88 15.70 0.74
CA ILE A 27 -5.16 15.21 1.93
C ILE A 27 -4.25 16.31 2.46
N ARG A 28 -3.41 16.90 1.61
CA ARG A 28 -2.51 18.01 2.00
C ARG A 28 -3.24 19.22 2.60
N LYS A 29 -4.46 19.51 2.13
CA LYS A 29 -5.30 20.63 2.59
C LYS A 29 -6.17 20.29 3.80
N SER A 30 -6.22 19.02 4.23
CA SER A 30 -7.01 18.66 5.39
C SER A 30 -6.37 19.27 6.65
N PRO A 31 -7.16 19.81 7.60
CA PRO A 31 -6.59 20.47 8.77
C PRO A 31 -5.62 19.60 9.58
N GLN A 32 -5.88 18.29 9.66
CA GLN A 32 -5.02 17.36 10.38
C GLN A 32 -3.66 17.21 9.69
N HIS A 33 -3.63 16.85 8.40
CA HIS A 33 -2.37 16.66 7.68
C HIS A 33 -1.61 17.96 7.50
N GLN A 34 -2.31 19.09 7.30
CA GLN A 34 -1.68 20.40 7.19
C GLN A 34 -0.90 20.76 8.46
N ARG A 35 -1.45 20.47 9.65
CA ARG A 35 -0.75 20.70 10.92
C ARG A 35 0.48 19.81 11.08
N GLU A 36 0.39 18.54 10.71
CA GLU A 36 1.51 17.60 10.79
C GLU A 36 2.63 17.95 9.81
N ILE A 37 2.27 18.31 8.57
CA ILE A 37 3.21 18.76 7.54
C ILE A 37 3.90 20.07 7.95
N ALA A 38 3.15 21.03 8.50
CA ALA A 38 3.72 22.29 8.99
C ALA A 38 4.71 22.04 10.12
N TYR A 39 4.31 21.26 11.13
CA TYR A 39 5.19 20.92 12.25
C TYR A 39 6.45 20.18 11.78
N PHE A 40 6.31 19.21 10.88
CA PHE A 40 7.46 18.52 10.28
C PHE A 40 8.40 19.51 9.60
N LYS A 41 7.88 20.38 8.72
CA LYS A 41 8.70 21.33 7.96
C LYS A 41 9.41 22.36 8.84
N GLU A 42 8.76 22.82 9.90
CA GLU A 42 9.31 23.81 10.83
C GLU A 42 10.41 23.23 11.73
N ASN A 43 10.29 21.95 12.13
CA ASN A 43 11.12 21.40 13.20
C ASN A 43 12.14 20.36 12.72
N ILE A 44 11.90 19.64 11.62
CA ILE A 44 12.80 18.54 11.21
C ILE A 44 14.22 19.01 10.89
N GLY A 45 14.38 20.24 10.39
CA GLY A 45 15.68 20.79 9.99
C GLY A 45 16.70 20.92 11.12
N SER A 46 16.27 20.93 12.38
CA SER A 46 17.16 20.95 13.54
C SER A 46 17.55 19.56 14.05
N ILE A 47 16.90 18.50 13.56
CA ILE A 47 17.14 17.13 13.99
C ILE A 47 18.41 16.61 13.32
N THR A 48 19.44 16.41 14.14
CA THR A 48 20.76 15.95 13.67
C THR A 48 21.16 14.60 14.26
N SER A 49 20.40 14.06 15.21
CA SER A 49 20.65 12.74 15.81
C SER A 49 19.38 11.89 15.90
N VAL A 50 19.58 10.58 16.04
CA VAL A 50 18.50 9.61 16.25
C VAL A 50 17.76 9.88 17.55
N ASP A 51 18.47 10.29 18.60
CA ASP A 51 17.87 10.60 19.90
C ASP A 51 16.96 11.82 19.78
N ALA A 52 17.43 12.90 19.13
CA ALA A 52 16.61 14.07 18.86
C ALA A 52 15.36 13.73 18.03
N LEU A 53 15.47 12.86 17.02
CA LEU A 53 14.32 12.42 16.24
C LEU A 53 13.31 11.67 17.10
N THR A 54 13.77 10.69 17.86
CA THR A 54 12.88 9.77 18.58
C THR A 54 12.29 10.41 19.84
N ASP A 55 12.92 11.43 20.41
CA ASP A 55 12.40 12.21 21.53
C ASP A 55 11.28 13.17 21.12
N ASP A 56 11.28 13.67 19.88
CA ASP A 56 10.12 14.36 19.32
C ASP A 56 9.12 13.35 18.74
N TYR A 57 8.13 12.96 19.55
CA TYR A 57 7.11 12.00 19.14
C TYR A 57 6.37 12.41 17.86
N ARG A 58 6.16 13.70 17.60
CA ARG A 58 5.43 14.16 16.41
C ARG A 58 6.28 13.99 15.16
N LEU A 59 7.56 14.37 15.22
CA LEU A 59 8.50 14.14 14.10
C LEU A 59 8.73 12.65 13.86
N TYR A 60 8.97 11.89 14.92
CA TYR A 60 9.12 10.45 14.86
C TYR A 60 7.90 9.79 14.20
N SER A 61 6.70 10.10 14.68
CA SER A 61 5.44 9.55 14.13
C SER A 61 5.24 9.95 12.67
N PHE A 62 5.58 11.18 12.28
CA PHE A 62 5.50 11.62 10.89
C PHE A 62 6.41 10.79 9.99
N VAL A 63 7.67 10.58 10.39
CA VAL A 63 8.63 9.75 9.65
C VAL A 63 8.13 8.31 9.54
N MET A 64 7.66 7.73 10.65
CA MET A 64 7.12 6.36 10.66
C MET A 64 5.93 6.22 9.71
N LYS A 65 4.97 7.16 9.74
CA LYS A 65 3.82 7.19 8.82
C LYS A 65 4.25 7.36 7.36
N ALA A 66 5.27 8.15 7.08
CA ALA A 66 5.79 8.28 5.72
C ALA A 66 6.33 6.93 5.20
N PHE A 67 6.90 6.10 6.07
CA PHE A 67 7.41 4.79 5.70
C PHE A 67 6.41 3.65 5.87
N ASP A 68 5.14 3.96 6.11
CA ASP A 68 4.06 2.97 6.34
C ASP A 68 4.30 2.09 7.58
N LEU A 69 5.01 2.63 8.58
CA LEU A 69 5.34 1.95 9.83
C LEU A 69 4.51 2.50 11.01
N GLU A 70 3.27 2.94 10.74
CA GLU A 70 2.40 3.55 11.76
C GLU A 70 2.11 2.58 12.92
N ASP A 71 1.89 1.31 12.60
CA ASP A 71 1.69 0.24 13.57
C ASP A 71 2.93 -0.04 14.42
N GLN A 72 4.13 0.34 13.95
CA GLN A 72 5.40 0.11 14.64
C GLN A 72 5.87 1.33 15.46
N ILE A 73 5.07 2.40 15.56
CA ILE A 73 5.44 3.61 16.32
C ILE A 73 5.75 3.31 17.78
N PHE A 74 5.07 2.33 18.39
CA PHE A 74 5.33 1.94 19.79
C PHE A 74 6.75 1.34 19.99
N GLY A 75 7.38 0.85 18.93
CA GLY A 75 8.69 0.20 18.94
C GLY A 75 9.88 1.16 18.98
N LYS A 76 9.82 2.26 19.75
CA LYS A 76 10.85 3.32 19.76
C LYS A 76 12.27 2.79 19.98
N ALA A 77 12.49 1.94 20.99
CA ALA A 77 13.81 1.37 21.28
C ALA A 77 14.35 0.47 20.14
N MET A 78 13.47 -0.27 19.46
CA MET A 78 13.84 -1.06 18.29
C MET A 78 14.25 -0.13 17.14
N MET A 79 13.48 0.91 16.87
CA MET A 79 13.78 1.88 15.81
C MET A 79 15.08 2.64 16.10
N GLU A 80 15.31 3.05 17.34
CA GLU A 80 16.56 3.69 17.75
C GLU A 80 17.76 2.78 17.44
N LYS A 81 17.68 1.49 17.82
CA LYS A 81 18.72 0.50 17.53
C LYS A 81 18.92 0.27 16.03
N ILE A 82 17.85 0.34 15.23
CA ILE A 82 17.93 0.25 13.77
C ILE A 82 18.66 1.46 13.21
N LEU A 83 18.24 2.66 13.59
CA LEU A 83 18.82 3.92 13.10
C LEU A 83 20.26 4.14 13.55
N LYS A 84 20.66 3.60 14.71
CA LYS A 84 22.05 3.59 15.20
C LYS A 84 22.89 2.42 14.65
N SER A 85 22.30 1.51 13.87
CA SER A 85 23.03 0.35 13.34
C SER A 85 24.13 0.75 12.35
N ASN A 86 25.19 -0.05 12.29
CA ASN A 86 26.20 0.06 11.24
C ASN A 86 25.79 -0.79 10.03
N ILE A 87 25.43 -0.16 8.92
CA ILE A 87 25.00 -0.87 7.71
C ILE A 87 26.11 -1.71 7.06
N GLU A 88 27.37 -1.37 7.29
CA GLU A 88 28.53 -2.10 6.77
C GLU A 88 28.75 -3.42 7.51
N ASP A 89 28.18 -3.61 8.70
CA ASP A 89 28.21 -4.89 9.41
C ASP A 89 27.07 -5.80 8.93
N PRO A 90 27.37 -6.94 8.28
CA PRO A 90 26.35 -7.89 7.83
C PRO A 90 25.48 -8.43 8.96
N LYS A 91 25.96 -8.41 10.22
CA LYS A 91 25.24 -8.88 11.40
C LYS A 91 24.41 -7.79 12.08
N ALA A 92 24.50 -6.55 11.64
CA ALA A 92 23.74 -5.44 12.20
C ALA A 92 22.23 -5.65 12.07
N LEU A 93 21.46 -5.10 13.01
CA LEU A 93 20.01 -5.28 13.07
C LEU A 93 19.34 -4.84 11.77
N VAL A 94 19.72 -3.68 11.22
CA VAL A 94 19.18 -3.16 9.95
C VAL A 94 19.31 -4.13 8.76
N ASN A 95 20.31 -5.02 8.77
CA ASN A 95 20.55 -6.00 7.72
C ASN A 95 19.84 -7.34 7.94
N ARG A 96 19.29 -7.57 9.15
CA ARG A 96 18.65 -8.83 9.56
C ARG A 96 17.13 -8.77 9.58
N LEU A 97 16.54 -7.59 9.35
CA LEU A 97 15.09 -7.42 9.33
C LEU A 97 14.52 -7.93 8.02
N THR A 98 13.43 -8.69 8.12
CA THR A 98 12.68 -9.19 6.97
C THR A 98 11.93 -8.04 6.28
N ASP A 99 11.33 -7.15 7.05
CA ASP A 99 10.60 -6.01 6.52
C ASP A 99 11.57 -4.94 5.99
N SER A 100 11.57 -4.76 4.67
CA SER A 100 12.44 -3.82 3.96
C SER A 100 12.19 -2.35 4.30
N ARG A 101 11.01 -2.00 4.84
CA ARG A 101 10.63 -0.62 5.17
C ARG A 101 11.58 -0.01 6.20
N PHE A 102 12.03 -0.80 7.18
CA PHE A 102 13.02 -0.35 8.17
C PHE A 102 14.36 0.02 7.55
N LYS A 103 14.87 -0.80 6.63
CA LYS A 103 16.14 -0.52 5.93
C LYS A 103 15.99 0.69 4.99
N LYS A 104 14.84 0.85 4.34
CA LYS A 104 14.53 2.05 3.53
C LYS A 104 14.49 3.31 4.38
N LEU A 105 13.86 3.27 5.56
CA LEU A 105 13.83 4.38 6.51
C LEU A 105 15.25 4.74 6.97
N TYR A 106 16.04 3.75 7.39
CA TYR A 106 17.45 3.94 7.75
C TYR A 106 18.23 4.69 6.66
N LEU A 107 18.14 4.21 5.42
CA LEU A 107 18.86 4.78 4.28
C LEU A 107 18.40 6.21 3.94
N GLU A 108 17.09 6.49 3.97
CA GLU A 108 16.57 7.82 3.65
C GLU A 108 16.91 8.84 4.76
N MET A 109 16.86 8.44 6.02
CA MET A 109 17.25 9.32 7.13
C MET A 109 18.75 9.62 7.04
N GLY A 110 19.59 8.61 6.86
CA GLY A 110 21.03 8.79 6.64
C GLY A 110 21.77 9.42 7.81
N PHE A 111 21.41 9.06 9.04
CA PHE A 111 22.19 9.43 10.22
C PHE A 111 23.59 8.83 10.15
N GLY A 112 24.58 9.55 10.67
CA GLY A 112 25.97 9.10 10.71
C GLY A 112 26.22 8.04 11.79
N SER A 113 27.50 7.88 12.14
CA SER A 113 27.94 6.84 13.08
C SER A 113 27.25 6.97 14.43
N ASN A 114 26.79 5.84 14.97
CA ASN A 114 26.02 5.77 16.22
C ASN A 114 24.74 6.64 16.24
N GLY A 115 24.21 7.00 15.07
CA GLY A 115 23.01 7.82 14.95
C GLY A 115 23.27 9.32 15.12
N GLU A 116 24.52 9.77 15.02
CA GLU A 116 24.91 11.17 15.16
C GLU A 116 25.24 11.80 13.80
N GLY A 117 24.85 13.07 13.64
CA GLY A 117 25.03 13.84 12.43
C GLY A 117 24.04 13.46 11.33
N ASN A 118 23.37 14.47 10.78
CA ASN A 118 22.47 14.31 9.65
C ASN A 118 22.41 15.61 8.85
N ILE A 119 22.77 15.56 7.56
CA ILE A 119 22.67 16.72 6.67
C ILE A 119 21.34 16.75 5.93
N ASN A 120 20.68 15.60 5.78
CA ASN A 120 19.48 15.44 4.95
C ASN A 120 18.30 16.23 5.50
N THR A 121 18.14 16.22 6.82
CA THR A 121 17.02 16.87 7.53
C THR A 121 16.93 18.37 7.26
N GLY A 122 18.08 19.04 7.05
CA GLY A 122 18.16 20.45 6.68
C GLY A 122 17.93 20.76 5.19
N LEU A 123 17.83 19.75 4.31
CA LEU A 123 17.65 19.96 2.88
C LEU A 123 16.16 20.06 2.51
N ASN A 124 15.73 21.20 1.98
CA ASN A 124 14.35 21.42 1.52
C ASN A 124 13.87 20.32 0.54
N ARG A 125 14.73 19.91 -0.40
CA ARG A 125 14.39 18.82 -1.35
C ARG A 125 14.15 17.48 -0.66
N TRP A 126 14.86 17.19 0.43
CA TRP A 126 14.63 15.96 1.20
C TRP A 126 13.32 16.07 2.00
N GLN A 127 13.07 17.22 2.64
CA GLN A 127 11.82 17.47 3.36
C GLN A 127 10.59 17.34 2.45
N ASP A 128 10.63 17.92 1.25
CA ASP A 128 9.53 17.84 0.29
C ASP A 128 9.28 16.40 -0.20
N ARG A 129 10.34 15.58 -0.35
CA ARG A 129 10.20 14.14 -0.63
C ARG A 129 9.55 13.39 0.53
N MET A 130 9.96 13.67 1.76
CA MET A 130 9.36 13.06 2.96
C MET A 130 7.87 13.42 3.10
N ILE A 131 7.50 14.68 2.85
CA ILE A 131 6.11 15.12 2.84
C ILE A 131 5.32 14.43 1.74
N THR A 132 5.91 14.28 0.55
CA THR A 132 5.25 13.57 -0.56
C THR A 132 5.03 12.11 -0.23
N ARG A 133 6.05 11.43 0.31
CA ARG A 133 5.93 10.06 0.79
C ARG A 133 4.85 9.91 1.85
N TYR A 134 4.79 10.83 2.83
CA TYR A 134 3.73 10.87 3.83
C TYR A 134 2.34 10.94 3.20
N VAL A 135 2.11 11.89 2.29
CA VAL A 135 0.80 12.07 1.62
C VAL A 135 0.44 10.84 0.79
N ASP A 136 1.41 10.27 0.05
CA ASP A 136 1.21 9.06 -0.73
C ASP A 136 0.80 7.87 0.14
N THR A 137 1.47 7.69 1.29
CA THR A 137 1.16 6.61 2.22
C THR A 137 -0.21 6.80 2.86
N GLN A 138 -0.55 8.00 3.32
CA GLN A 138 -1.89 8.28 3.86
C GLN A 138 -3.00 8.08 2.81
N TYR A 139 -2.71 8.42 1.55
CA TYR A 139 -3.63 8.17 0.44
C TYR A 139 -3.88 6.68 0.24
N VAL A 140 -2.81 5.89 0.10
CA VAL A 140 -2.91 4.45 -0.14
C VAL A 140 -3.57 3.74 1.02
N ASN A 141 -3.20 4.06 2.26
CA ASN A 141 -3.79 3.42 3.44
C ASN A 141 -5.28 3.74 3.57
N GLY A 142 -5.68 5.00 3.32
CA GLY A 142 -7.10 5.37 3.29
C GLY A 142 -7.91 4.62 2.23
N LYS A 143 -7.33 4.34 1.05
CA LYS A 143 -7.99 3.52 0.02
C LYS A 143 -8.02 2.04 0.37
N ALA A 144 -6.96 1.53 1.00
CA ALA A 144 -6.89 0.15 1.46
C ALA A 144 -7.90 -0.14 2.58
N GLU A 145 -8.14 0.81 3.48
CA GLU A 145 -9.18 0.71 4.52
C GLU A 145 -10.58 0.62 3.93
N GLU A 146 -10.87 1.35 2.85
CA GLU A 146 -12.16 1.29 2.16
C GLU A 146 -12.34 0.03 1.30
N ASN A 147 -11.25 -0.49 0.73
CA ASN A 147 -11.25 -1.65 -0.15
C ASN A 147 -9.89 -2.38 -0.08
N GLU A 148 -9.83 -3.44 0.75
CA GLU A 148 -8.58 -4.18 1.00
C GLU A 148 -7.99 -4.79 -0.28
N THR A 149 -8.85 -5.32 -1.16
CA THR A 149 -8.46 -5.85 -2.48
C THR A 149 -7.82 -4.76 -3.34
N LEU A 150 -8.41 -3.57 -3.37
CA LEU A 150 -7.83 -2.42 -4.08
C LEU A 150 -6.48 -2.02 -3.49
N GLY A 151 -6.38 -1.96 -2.15
CA GLY A 151 -5.13 -1.66 -1.44
C GLY A 151 -4.00 -2.61 -1.84
N ALA A 152 -4.24 -3.92 -1.78
CA ALA A 152 -3.28 -4.94 -2.18
C ALA A 152 -2.88 -4.82 -3.65
N ALA A 153 -3.83 -4.54 -4.55
CA ALA A 153 -3.56 -4.35 -5.98
C ALA A 153 -2.69 -3.10 -6.24
N LEU A 154 -3.00 -1.97 -5.60
CA LEU A 154 -2.22 -0.73 -5.71
C LEU A 154 -0.80 -0.90 -5.14
N ALA A 155 -0.68 -1.59 -3.99
CA ALA A 155 0.61 -1.89 -3.38
C ALA A 155 1.48 -2.75 -4.31
N PHE A 156 0.91 -3.81 -4.89
CA PHE A 156 1.59 -4.63 -5.89
C PHE A 156 2.05 -3.81 -7.08
N ARG A 157 1.16 -3.02 -7.70
CA ARG A 157 1.50 -2.21 -8.87
C ARG A 157 2.66 -1.25 -8.62
N ARG A 158 2.70 -0.62 -7.44
CA ARG A 158 3.79 0.30 -7.06
C ARG A 158 5.13 -0.40 -6.86
N LYS A 159 5.11 -1.64 -6.38
CA LYS A 159 6.31 -2.39 -6.00
C LYS A 159 6.77 -3.35 -7.11
N ALA A 160 5.93 -3.69 -8.09
CA ALA A 160 6.17 -4.73 -9.09
C ALA A 160 7.53 -4.61 -9.80
N SER A 161 7.88 -3.41 -10.28
CA SER A 161 9.15 -3.16 -11.00
C SER A 161 10.41 -3.27 -10.12
N THR A 162 10.24 -3.28 -8.80
CA THR A 162 11.34 -3.43 -7.84
C THR A 162 11.59 -4.88 -7.44
N ILE A 163 10.67 -5.80 -7.77
CA ILE A 163 10.75 -7.21 -7.42
C ILE A 163 11.74 -7.88 -8.37
N ARG A 164 12.79 -8.49 -7.82
CA ARG A 164 13.81 -9.22 -8.60
C ARG A 164 13.85 -10.70 -8.28
N THR A 165 13.41 -11.07 -7.09
CA THR A 165 13.39 -12.45 -6.61
C THR A 165 12.06 -12.77 -5.92
N ALA A 166 11.71 -14.06 -5.85
CA ALA A 166 10.54 -14.50 -5.08
C ALA A 166 10.67 -14.13 -3.59
N PHE A 167 11.88 -14.03 -3.06
CA PHE A 167 12.10 -13.56 -1.69
C PHE A 167 11.71 -12.09 -1.49
N ASP A 168 11.74 -11.26 -2.52
CA ASP A 168 11.31 -9.85 -2.39
C ASP A 168 9.79 -9.75 -2.25
N ILE A 169 9.04 -10.69 -2.82
CA ILE A 169 7.60 -10.87 -2.57
C ILE A 169 7.41 -11.35 -1.12
N LEU A 170 8.09 -12.43 -0.73
CA LEU A 170 7.89 -13.08 0.58
C LEU A 170 8.33 -12.25 1.79
N LYS A 171 9.18 -11.23 1.58
CA LYS A 171 9.56 -10.27 2.63
C LYS A 171 8.47 -9.24 2.92
N ASP A 172 7.50 -9.07 2.02
CA ASP A 172 6.44 -8.07 2.12
C ASP A 172 5.09 -8.78 2.27
N LYS A 173 4.42 -8.53 3.39
CA LYS A 173 3.16 -9.20 3.74
C LYS A 173 2.06 -8.94 2.69
N GLU A 174 1.99 -7.72 2.15
CA GLU A 174 0.98 -7.34 1.16
C GLU A 174 1.24 -8.02 -0.17
N LEU A 175 2.51 -8.04 -0.62
CA LEU A 175 2.89 -8.74 -1.86
C LEU A 175 2.68 -10.24 -1.74
N THR A 176 2.99 -10.82 -0.59
CA THR A 176 2.77 -12.24 -0.31
C THR A 176 1.29 -12.59 -0.39
N ALA A 177 0.43 -11.81 0.29
CA ALA A 177 -1.01 -12.00 0.25
C ALA A 177 -1.56 -11.85 -1.18
N PHE A 178 -1.12 -10.82 -1.89
CA PHE A 178 -1.49 -10.60 -3.30
C PHE A 178 -1.09 -11.79 -4.18
N MET A 179 0.14 -12.29 -4.07
CA MET A 179 0.64 -13.41 -4.86
C MET A 179 -0.02 -14.74 -4.54
N HIS A 180 -0.32 -15.01 -3.27
CA HIS A 180 -1.07 -16.20 -2.92
C HIS A 180 -2.44 -16.20 -3.59
N THR A 181 -3.16 -15.08 -3.53
CA THR A 181 -4.46 -15.00 -4.19
C THR A 181 -4.36 -15.00 -5.71
N ALA A 182 -3.45 -14.21 -6.30
CA ALA A 182 -3.30 -14.09 -7.76
C ALA A 182 -2.89 -15.41 -8.44
N LEU A 183 -2.09 -16.23 -7.74
CA LEU A 183 -1.61 -17.53 -8.23
C LEU A 183 -2.49 -18.70 -7.77
N GLY A 184 -3.56 -18.44 -7.00
CA GLY A 184 -4.44 -19.46 -6.45
C GLY A 184 -3.75 -20.40 -5.47
N LEU A 185 -2.74 -19.91 -4.75
CA LEU A 185 -2.01 -20.67 -3.74
C LEU A 185 -2.79 -20.66 -2.40
N PRO A 186 -3.02 -21.84 -1.78
CA PRO A 186 -3.77 -21.92 -0.54
C PRO A 186 -3.03 -21.28 0.63
N SER A 187 -3.78 -20.68 1.56
CA SER A 187 -3.23 -19.93 2.72
C SER A 187 -2.36 -20.78 3.64
N GLN A 188 -2.59 -22.10 3.69
CA GLN A 188 -1.79 -23.06 4.45
C GLN A 188 -0.32 -23.11 3.98
N MET A 189 -0.01 -22.64 2.78
CA MET A 189 1.37 -22.57 2.28
C MET A 189 2.25 -21.57 3.04
N ALA A 190 1.66 -20.57 3.70
CA ALA A 190 2.40 -19.62 4.52
C ALA A 190 3.12 -20.28 5.70
N ALA A 191 2.73 -21.50 6.10
CA ALA A 191 3.37 -22.29 7.14
C ALA A 191 4.60 -23.09 6.65
N LEU A 192 4.84 -23.17 5.34
CA LEU A 192 5.98 -23.87 4.76
C LEU A 192 7.27 -23.07 4.90
N ASP A 193 8.42 -23.74 4.79
CA ASP A 193 9.71 -23.08 4.70
C ASP A 193 9.74 -22.04 3.56
N ILE A 194 10.38 -20.90 3.79
CA ILE A 194 10.42 -19.78 2.84
C ILE A 194 10.99 -20.19 1.47
N ASP A 195 11.96 -21.11 1.44
CA ASP A 195 12.53 -21.64 0.20
C ASP A 195 11.51 -22.45 -0.61
N ARG A 196 10.60 -23.16 0.05
CA ARG A 196 9.53 -23.90 -0.62
C ARG A 196 8.49 -22.95 -1.17
N GLN A 197 8.11 -21.93 -0.39
CA GLN A 197 7.21 -20.87 -0.85
C GLN A 197 7.79 -20.17 -2.09
N ALA A 198 9.08 -19.83 -2.05
CA ALA A 198 9.77 -19.18 -3.17
C ALA A 198 9.72 -20.04 -4.45
N ARG A 199 10.00 -21.35 -4.33
CA ARG A 199 9.92 -22.29 -5.46
C ARG A 199 8.52 -22.35 -6.06
N MET A 200 7.49 -22.45 -5.22
CA MET A 200 6.10 -22.50 -5.70
C MET A 200 5.69 -21.23 -6.45
N ILE A 201 6.15 -20.06 -6.02
CA ILE A 201 5.94 -18.82 -6.75
C ILE A 201 6.67 -18.88 -8.09
N THR A 202 7.96 -19.26 -8.12
CA THR A 202 8.74 -19.32 -9.37
C THR A 202 8.24 -20.39 -10.35
N ASP A 203 7.61 -21.46 -9.86
CA ASP A 203 7.02 -22.51 -10.71
C ASP A 203 5.75 -22.01 -11.43
N LYS A 204 5.08 -20.99 -10.88
CA LYS A 204 3.83 -20.42 -11.41
C LYS A 204 4.04 -19.09 -12.14
N LEU A 205 5.11 -18.37 -11.82
CA LEU A 205 5.39 -17.04 -12.31
C LEU A 205 6.89 -16.84 -12.51
N ASP A 206 7.29 -16.47 -13.72
CA ASP A 206 8.64 -15.97 -13.96
C ASP A 206 8.78 -14.54 -13.40
N ILE A 207 9.56 -14.39 -12.33
CA ILE A 207 9.76 -13.12 -11.64
C ILE A 207 10.35 -12.04 -12.55
N ALA A 208 11.15 -12.42 -13.56
CA ALA A 208 11.73 -11.46 -14.49
C ALA A 208 10.65 -10.72 -15.31
N THR A 209 9.49 -11.36 -15.51
CA THR A 209 8.36 -10.80 -16.26
C THR A 209 7.58 -9.73 -15.50
N LEU A 210 7.82 -9.56 -14.19
CA LEU A 210 7.18 -8.51 -13.39
C LEU A 210 7.62 -7.07 -13.75
N SER A 211 8.63 -6.94 -14.61
CA SER A 211 8.99 -5.65 -15.21
C SER A 211 8.10 -5.27 -16.40
N ASP A 212 7.33 -6.21 -16.94
CA ASP A 212 6.42 -5.99 -18.07
C ASP A 212 5.05 -5.50 -17.54
N PRO A 213 4.59 -4.29 -17.94
CA PRO A 213 3.30 -3.76 -17.52
C PRO A 213 2.11 -4.66 -17.89
N ASP A 214 2.16 -5.38 -19.00
CA ASP A 214 1.05 -6.24 -19.43
C ASP A 214 0.90 -7.47 -18.52
N VAL A 215 2.02 -7.99 -18.01
CA VAL A 215 2.05 -9.09 -17.05
C VAL A 215 1.54 -8.64 -15.69
N VAL A 216 1.95 -7.45 -15.24
CA VAL A 216 1.44 -6.83 -14.01
C VAL A 216 -0.07 -6.66 -14.08
N ASP A 217 -0.58 -6.11 -15.18
CA ASP A 217 -2.01 -5.93 -15.40
C ASP A 217 -2.76 -7.27 -15.45
N GLY A 218 -2.18 -8.29 -16.07
CA GLY A 218 -2.72 -9.65 -16.09
C GLY A 218 -2.85 -10.25 -14.70
N LEU A 219 -1.83 -10.07 -13.84
CA LEU A 219 -1.86 -10.53 -12.45
C LEU A 219 -2.87 -9.75 -11.62
N MET A 220 -2.97 -8.43 -11.79
CA MET A 220 -4.00 -7.64 -11.11
C MET A 220 -5.41 -8.10 -11.49
N ARG A 221 -5.67 -8.37 -12.77
CA ARG A 221 -6.97 -8.89 -13.22
C ARG A 221 -7.30 -10.24 -12.58
N LYS A 222 -6.33 -11.16 -12.55
CA LYS A 222 -6.49 -12.47 -11.88
C LYS A 222 -6.74 -12.33 -10.39
N PHE A 223 -5.93 -11.52 -9.72
CA PHE A 223 -6.07 -11.23 -8.30
C PHE A 223 -7.46 -10.69 -7.98
N VAL A 224 -7.93 -9.67 -8.70
CA VAL A 224 -9.26 -9.09 -8.47
C VAL A 224 -10.36 -10.11 -8.72
N ALA A 225 -10.29 -10.88 -9.80
CA ALA A 225 -11.30 -11.89 -10.09
C ALA A 225 -11.37 -12.98 -8.99
N LEU A 226 -10.23 -13.42 -8.48
CA LEU A 226 -10.15 -14.43 -7.42
C LEU A 226 -10.53 -13.87 -6.05
N SER A 227 -10.13 -12.63 -5.75
CA SER A 227 -10.49 -11.92 -4.52
C SER A 227 -11.99 -11.64 -4.47
N ASP A 228 -12.59 -11.13 -5.55
CA ASP A 228 -14.04 -10.85 -5.60
C ASP A 228 -14.87 -12.14 -5.45
N ALA A 229 -14.41 -13.25 -6.04
CA ALA A 229 -15.08 -14.55 -5.93
C ALA A 229 -14.99 -15.19 -4.53
N THR A 230 -13.94 -14.87 -3.76
CA THR A 230 -13.70 -15.44 -2.43
C THR A 230 -14.04 -14.49 -1.27
N SER A 231 -14.21 -13.20 -1.55
CA SER A 231 -14.59 -12.19 -0.56
C SER A 231 -16.05 -12.34 -0.14
N SER A 232 -16.34 -12.00 1.11
CA SER A 232 -17.71 -11.87 1.65
C SER A 232 -18.57 -10.81 0.94
N ASN A 233 -17.97 -9.96 0.09
CA ASN A 233 -18.68 -9.01 -0.79
C ASN A 233 -19.22 -9.67 -2.07
N ALA A 234 -19.03 -10.97 -2.24
CA ALA A 234 -19.68 -11.78 -3.28
C ALA A 234 -21.21 -11.61 -3.31
N ALA A 235 -21.83 -11.23 -2.18
CA ALA A 235 -23.26 -10.97 -2.09
C ALA A 235 -23.71 -9.69 -2.82
N GLU A 236 -22.85 -8.69 -3.01
CA GLU A 236 -23.19 -7.42 -3.69
C GLU A 236 -22.62 -7.31 -5.11
N ASN A 237 -21.81 -8.28 -5.55
CA ASN A 237 -21.22 -8.25 -6.89
C ASN A 237 -22.21 -8.83 -7.92
N PRO A 238 -22.76 -8.03 -8.85
CA PRO A 238 -23.78 -8.48 -9.80
C PRO A 238 -23.27 -9.56 -10.75
N ILE A 239 -21.95 -9.62 -11.00
CA ILE A 239 -21.33 -10.69 -11.80
C ILE A 239 -21.31 -12.00 -11.00
N VAL A 240 -21.04 -11.95 -9.70
CA VAL A 240 -21.08 -13.13 -8.84
C VAL A 240 -22.52 -13.59 -8.64
N GLN A 241 -23.51 -12.69 -8.52
CA GLN A 241 -24.93 -13.08 -8.50
C GLN A 241 -25.38 -13.72 -9.83
N LEU A 242 -24.89 -13.22 -10.97
CA LEU A 242 -25.20 -13.80 -12.28
C LEU A 242 -24.57 -15.18 -12.47
N VAL A 243 -23.35 -15.39 -11.95
CA VAL A 243 -22.60 -16.66 -12.07
C VAL A 243 -23.03 -17.68 -11.01
N SER A 244 -23.33 -17.25 -9.78
CA SER A 244 -23.82 -18.10 -8.69
C SER A 244 -25.32 -18.38 -8.76
N GLY A 245 -26.08 -17.51 -9.44
CA GLY A 245 -27.52 -17.68 -9.71
C GLY A 245 -27.85 -18.78 -10.72
N GLY A 246 -26.84 -19.43 -11.32
CA GLY A 246 -27.03 -20.54 -12.26
C GLY A 246 -27.48 -21.87 -11.64
N ALA A 247 -27.56 -21.99 -10.30
CA ALA A 247 -27.80 -23.27 -9.64
C ALA A 247 -29.20 -23.44 -9.00
N SER A 248 -30.09 -22.44 -9.01
CA SER A 248 -31.46 -22.62 -8.53
C SER A 248 -32.40 -21.60 -9.17
N GLY A 249 -33.32 -22.09 -10.01
CA GLY A 249 -34.21 -21.27 -10.81
C GLY A 249 -35.10 -20.34 -9.99
N SER A 250 -34.94 -19.04 -10.24
CA SER A 250 -36.04 -18.07 -10.35
C SER A 250 -35.48 -16.83 -11.05
N VAL A 251 -35.74 -16.71 -12.35
CA VAL A 251 -35.43 -15.49 -13.11
C VAL A 251 -36.45 -14.44 -12.70
N VAL A 252 -36.10 -13.58 -11.73
CA VAL A 252 -36.78 -12.28 -11.63
C VAL A 252 -36.17 -11.44 -12.74
N MET A 253 -36.86 -11.34 -13.88
CA MET A 253 -36.57 -10.26 -14.82
C MET A 253 -36.80 -8.96 -14.06
N ALA A 254 -35.72 -8.22 -13.77
CA ALA A 254 -35.83 -6.81 -13.48
C ALA A 254 -36.33 -6.14 -14.76
N THR A 255 -37.64 -5.99 -14.90
CA THR A 255 -38.21 -5.06 -15.86
C THR A 255 -37.74 -3.68 -15.42
N LEU A 256 -36.70 -3.17 -16.08
CA LEU A 256 -36.37 -1.76 -16.08
C LEU A 256 -37.57 -1.05 -16.71
N ASP A 257 -38.50 -0.63 -15.86
CA ASP A 257 -39.63 0.20 -16.26
C ASP A 257 -39.06 1.57 -16.64
N LEU A 258 -38.88 1.78 -17.94
CA LEU A 258 -38.28 2.98 -18.53
C LEU A 258 -39.26 4.17 -18.56
N ASP A 259 -40.41 4.09 -17.88
CA ASP A 259 -41.48 5.08 -17.98
C ASP A 259 -41.31 6.32 -17.07
N LEU A 260 -40.16 6.51 -16.43
CA LEU A 260 -39.89 7.67 -15.56
C LEU A 260 -38.98 8.75 -16.16
N VAL A 261 -38.61 8.68 -17.44
CA VAL A 261 -37.73 9.69 -18.08
C VAL A 261 -38.42 10.58 -19.13
N THR A 262 -39.70 10.42 -19.39
CA THR A 262 -40.44 11.34 -20.30
C THR A 262 -41.60 12.04 -19.61
N ARG A 263 -41.30 12.93 -18.64
CA ARG A 263 -42.22 14.01 -18.26
C ARG A 263 -41.53 15.19 -17.55
N PHE A 264 -40.49 15.74 -18.17
CA PHE A 264 -40.04 17.11 -17.89
C PHE A 264 -39.78 17.85 -19.21
N ASN A 265 -40.81 17.98 -20.06
CA ASN A 265 -40.85 19.07 -21.02
C ASN A 265 -42.27 19.32 -21.55
N SER A 266 -43.03 20.20 -20.90
CA SER A 266 -43.98 21.12 -21.55
C SER A 266 -44.69 22.02 -20.52
N TYR A 267 -44.22 23.26 -20.45
CA TYR A 267 -44.97 24.51 -20.21
C TYR A 267 -46.45 24.42 -19.80
N ARG A 268 -46.80 24.93 -18.62
CA ARG A 268 -47.38 26.28 -18.38
C ARG A 268 -47.71 26.48 -16.90
#